data_AF-A0A258C0R9-F1
#
_entry.id   AF-A0A258C0R9-F1
#
_cell.length_a   1.000
_cell.length_b   1.000
_cell.length_c   1.000
_cell.angle_alpha   90.00
_cell.angle_beta   90.00
_cell.angle_gamma   90.00
#
_symmetry.space_group_name_H-M   'P 1'
#
loop_
_entity.id
_entity.type
_entity.pdbx_description
1 polymer ?
#
loop_
_entity_poly.entity_id
_entity_poly.type
_entity_poly.pdbx_seq_one_letter_code
_entity_poly.pdbx_strand_id
1 'polypeptide(L)'
;MIAAAPWAPESLVVDAVRCWREAIDRQRPVLPTLFARLETHHAGFLAPAIAALLAVHEAWLGQRFRAGEPARADLTEDERRLLTLLETNALPARE
;
A
#
# COMPACT_ATOMS: atom_id res chain seq x y z
N MET A 1 23.93 6.08 -12.34
CA MET A 1 23.46 5.99 -10.94
C MET A 1 22.42 7.08 -10.74
N ILE A 2 21.13 6.75 -10.82
CA ILE A 2 20.07 7.72 -10.51
C ILE A 2 19.75 7.54 -9.04
N ALA A 3 20.17 8.50 -8.22
CA ALA A 3 19.68 8.62 -6.86
C ALA A 3 18.21 9.06 -6.94
N ALA A 4 17.29 8.09 -6.98
CA ALA A 4 15.92 8.37 -6.61
C ALA A 4 15.95 8.84 -5.15
N ALA A 5 15.29 9.96 -4.85
CA ALA A 5 15.06 10.40 -3.47
C ALA A 5 14.61 9.19 -2.62
N PRO A 6 14.97 9.12 -1.32
CA PRO A 6 14.52 8.04 -0.46
C PRO A 6 13.00 8.18 -0.28
N TRP A 7 12.23 7.64 -1.21
CA TRP A 7 10.84 7.33 -0.94
C TRP A 7 10.91 6.33 0.19
N ALA A 8 10.47 6.77 1.35
CA ALA A 8 10.41 5.92 2.51
C ALA A 8 9.48 4.75 2.13
N PRO A 9 9.84 3.48 2.37
CA PRO A 9 9.03 2.32 1.98
C PRO A 9 7.58 2.44 2.48
N GLU A 10 7.37 3.13 3.60
CA GLU A 10 6.08 3.49 4.18
C GLU A 10 5.25 4.36 3.22
N SER A 11 5.86 5.35 2.58
CA SER A 11 5.17 6.22 1.62
C SER A 11 4.70 5.47 0.38
N LEU A 12 5.49 4.50 -0.09
CA LEU A 12 5.12 3.62 -1.21
C LEU A 12 3.93 2.71 -0.82
N VAL A 13 3.98 2.12 0.37
CA VAL A 13 2.89 1.28 0.88
C VAL A 13 1.60 2.09 1.02
N VAL A 14 1.67 3.28 1.63
CA VAL A 14 0.50 4.15 1.81
C VAL A 14 -0.09 4.57 0.46
N ASP A 15 0.75 4.97 -0.49
CA ASP A 15 0.29 5.36 -1.83
C ASP A 15 -0.38 4.18 -2.57
N ALA A 16 0.19 2.98 -2.48
CA ALA A 16 -0.39 1.78 -3.06
C ALA A 16 -1.73 1.41 -2.44
N VAL A 17 -1.83 1.46 -1.11
CA VAL A 17 -3.06 1.16 -0.36
C VAL A 17 -4.19 2.12 -0.71
N ARG A 18 -3.88 3.42 -0.83
CA ARG A 18 -4.86 4.44 -1.26
C ARG A 18 -5.28 4.24 -2.71
N CYS A 19 -4.33 3.92 -3.59
CA CYS A 19 -4.61 3.58 -4.97
C CYS A 19 -5.53 2.36 -5.10
N TRP A 20 -5.32 1.33 -4.28
CA TRP A 20 -6.17 0.15 -4.20
C TRP A 20 -7.59 0.49 -3.73
N ARG A 21 -7.73 1.27 -2.66
CA ARG A 21 -9.04 1.70 -2.14
C ARG A 21 -9.81 2.49 -3.20
N GLU A 22 -9.15 3.45 -3.82
CA GLU A 22 -9.71 4.28 -4.89
C GLU A 22 -10.15 3.43 -6.09
N ALA A 23 -9.36 2.43 -6.48
CA ALA A 23 -9.72 1.52 -7.56
C ALA A 23 -10.98 0.70 -7.23
N ILE A 24 -11.10 0.20 -6.00
CA ILE A 24 -12.29 -0.52 -5.55
C ILE A 24 -13.51 0.39 -5.52
N ASP A 25 -13.39 1.56 -4.91
CA ASP A 25 -14.52 2.47 -4.72
C ASP A 25 -15.02 3.03 -6.07
N ARG A 26 -14.12 3.20 -7.05
CA ARG A 26 -14.46 3.57 -8.43
C ARG A 26 -14.73 2.39 -9.36
N GLN A 27 -14.77 1.16 -8.86
CA GLN A 27 -14.98 -0.08 -9.63
C GLN A 27 -14.02 -0.23 -10.82
N ARG A 28 -12.79 0.25 -10.66
CA ARG A 28 -11.72 0.14 -11.66
C ARG A 28 -10.97 -1.18 -11.52
N PRO A 29 -10.29 -1.63 -12.59
CA PRO A 29 -9.42 -2.80 -12.51
C PRO A 29 -8.28 -2.58 -11.50
N VAL A 30 -8.33 -3.28 -10.36
CA VAL A 30 -7.40 -3.09 -9.23
C VAL A 30 -5.95 -3.35 -9.63
N LEU A 31 -5.66 -4.52 -10.22
CA LEU A 31 -4.28 -4.91 -10.55
C LEU A 31 -3.61 -3.99 -11.58
N PRO A 32 -4.23 -3.65 -12.72
CA PRO A 32 -3.63 -2.68 -13.66
C PRO A 32 -3.41 -1.30 -13.04
N THR A 33 -4.34 -0.85 -12.19
CA THR A 33 -4.26 0.48 -11.55
C THR A 33 -3.12 0.51 -10.51
N LEU A 34 -3.01 -0.52 -9.68
CA LEU A 34 -1.91 -0.69 -8.73
C LEU A 34 -0.57 -0.85 -9.44
N PHE A 35 -0.50 -1.67 -10.49
CA PHE A 35 0.72 -1.88 -11.26
C PHE A 35 1.22 -0.56 -11.85
N ALA A 36 0.37 0.19 -12.55
CA ALA A 36 0.74 1.48 -13.13
C ALA A 36 1.24 2.48 -12.07
N ARG A 37 0.66 2.45 -10.87
CA ARG A 37 1.07 3.33 -9.76
C ARG A 37 2.40 2.90 -9.15
N LEU A 38 2.60 1.61 -8.90
CA LEU A 38 3.83 1.09 -8.29
C LEU A 38 5.01 1.10 -9.27
N GLU A 39 4.74 1.03 -10.57
CA GLU A 39 5.76 1.05 -11.61
C GLU A 39 6.48 2.41 -11.69
N THR A 40 5.88 3.50 -11.20
CA THR A 40 6.59 4.79 -11.06
C THR A 40 7.77 4.71 -10.09
N HIS A 41 7.80 3.68 -9.25
CA HIS A 41 8.87 3.36 -8.30
C HIS A 41 9.58 2.04 -8.64
N HIS A 42 9.37 1.48 -9.85
CA HIS A 42 9.88 0.16 -10.27
C HIS A 42 9.46 -1.00 -9.35
N ALA A 43 8.32 -0.84 -8.65
CA ALA A 43 7.82 -1.79 -7.68
C ALA A 43 6.52 -2.48 -8.17
N GLY A 44 6.23 -2.45 -9.47
CA GLY A 44 4.99 -3.00 -10.06
C GLY A 44 4.75 -4.47 -9.71
N PHE A 45 5.81 -5.25 -9.49
CA PHE A 45 5.74 -6.65 -9.08
C PHE A 45 5.04 -6.85 -7.71
N LEU A 46 4.98 -5.83 -6.86
CA LEU A 46 4.29 -5.88 -5.56
C LEU A 46 2.77 -5.74 -5.69
N ALA A 47 2.25 -5.29 -6.84
CA ALA A 47 0.81 -5.03 -7.02
C ALA A 47 -0.09 -6.21 -6.62
N PRO A 48 0.20 -7.47 -7.03
CA PRO A 48 -0.62 -8.61 -6.63
C PRO A 48 -0.53 -8.92 -5.13
N ALA A 49 0.66 -8.76 -4.53
CA ALA A 49 0.87 -9.03 -3.11
C ALA A 49 0.09 -8.03 -2.23
N ILE A 50 0.16 -6.74 -2.56
CA ILE A 50 -0.58 -5.69 -1.85
C ILE A 50 -2.09 -5.90 -2.02
N ALA A 51 -2.55 -6.19 -3.24
CA ALA A 51 -3.97 -6.44 -3.49
C ALA A 51 -4.49 -7.66 -2.69
N ALA A 52 -3.74 -8.75 -2.64
CA ALA A 52 -4.11 -9.93 -1.88
C ALA A 52 -4.12 -9.68 -0.37
N LEU A 53 -3.10 -8.99 0.16
CA LEU A 53 -3.01 -8.65 1.58
C LEU A 53 -4.23 -7.84 2.04
N LEU A 54 -4.60 -6.81 1.29
CA LEU A 54 -5.75 -5.95 1.62
C LEU A 54 -7.08 -6.70 1.47
N ALA A 55 -7.23 -7.54 0.44
CA ALA A 55 -8.42 -8.37 0.27
C ALA A 55 -8.60 -9.39 1.43
N VAL A 56 -7.51 -10.03 1.87
CA VAL A 56 -7.53 -10.93 3.03
C VAL A 56 -7.87 -10.17 4.31
N HIS A 57 -7.30 -8.97 4.48
CA HIS A 57 -7.58 -8.13 5.63
C HIS A 57 -9.07 -7.77 5.74
N GLU A 58 -9.71 -7.36 4.63
CA GLU A 58 -11.15 -7.13 4.60
C GLU A 58 -11.97 -8.39 4.86
N ALA A 59 -11.58 -9.52 4.25
CA ALA A 59 -12.28 -10.79 4.40
C ALA A 59 -12.24 -11.32 5.84
N TRP A 60 -11.10 -11.15 6.53
CA TRP A 60 -10.92 -11.59 7.91
C TRP A 60 -11.61 -10.68 8.93
N LEU A 61 -11.56 -9.35 8.72
CA LEU A 61 -12.16 -8.40 9.66
C LEU A 61 -13.65 -8.15 9.39
N GLY A 62 -14.16 -8.55 8.21
CA GLY A 62 -15.52 -8.23 7.77
C GLY A 62 -15.77 -6.72 7.64
N GLN A 63 -14.71 -5.92 7.61
CA GLN A 63 -14.76 -4.46 7.54
C GLN A 63 -13.94 -3.96 6.36
N ARG A 64 -14.41 -2.85 5.78
CA ARG A 64 -13.71 -2.19 4.68
C ARG A 64 -12.48 -1.47 5.23
N PHE A 65 -11.32 -1.72 4.64
CA PHE A 65 -10.07 -1.04 4.98
C PHE A 65 -10.18 0.48 4.72
N ARG A 66 -10.13 1.31 5.76
CA ARG A 66 -10.26 2.77 5.60
C ARG A 66 -8.91 3.35 5.18
N ALA A 67 -8.70 3.53 3.88
CA ALA A 67 -7.57 4.31 3.38
C ALA A 67 -7.92 5.80 3.36
N GLY A 68 -6.90 6.64 3.54
CA GLY A 68 -7.02 8.09 3.42
C GLY A 68 -7.22 8.53 1.97
N GLU A 69 -7.57 9.80 1.78
CA GLU A 69 -7.61 10.37 0.43
C GLU A 69 -6.20 10.47 -0.16
N PRO A 70 -6.02 10.26 -1.48
CA PRO A 70 -4.71 10.35 -2.14
C PRO A 70 -3.98 11.68 -1.90
N ALA A 71 -4.71 12.78 -1.67
CA ALA A 71 -4.16 14.12 -1.49
C ALA A 71 -3.88 14.51 -0.02
N ARG A 72 -4.24 13.65 0.95
CA ARG A 72 -4.13 13.98 2.39
C ARG A 72 -2.81 13.48 2.96
N ALA A 73 -2.07 14.30 3.70
CA ALA A 73 -0.84 13.83 4.35
C ALA A 73 -1.12 12.90 5.56
N ASP A 74 -2.30 13.01 6.17
CA ASP A 74 -2.64 12.28 7.38
C ASP A 74 -2.90 10.81 7.11
N LEU A 75 -2.33 9.94 7.95
CA LEU A 75 -2.58 8.51 7.91
C LEU A 75 -3.89 8.16 8.61
N THR A 76 -4.64 7.22 8.07
CA THR A 76 -5.75 6.60 8.80
C THR A 76 -5.24 5.61 9.85
N GLU A 77 -6.13 5.20 10.76
CA GLU A 77 -5.79 4.17 11.75
C GLU A 77 -5.40 2.84 11.08
N ASP A 78 -6.10 2.46 10.01
CA ASP A 78 -5.81 1.23 9.28
C ASP A 78 -4.47 1.30 8.53
N GLU A 79 -4.11 2.47 7.98
CA GLU A 79 -2.81 2.72 7.36
C GLU A 79 -1.67 2.61 8.40
N ARG A 80 -1.82 3.23 9.57
CA ARG A 80 -0.84 3.11 10.67
C ARG A 80 -0.67 1.66 11.12
N ARG A 81 -1.78 0.95 11.33
CA ARG A 81 -1.77 -0.44 11.77
C ARG A 81 -1.06 -1.35 10.77
N LEU A 82 -1.32 -1.15 9.48
CA LEU A 82 -0.63 -1.89 8.42
C LEU A 82 0.88 -1.63 8.44
N LEU A 83 1.30 -0.36 8.58
CA LEU A 83 2.73 -0.01 8.67
C LEU A 83 3.38 -0.64 9.90
N THR A 84 2.76 -0.55 11.08
CA THR A 84 3.27 -1.21 12.30
C THR A 84 3.42 -2.72 12.12
N LEU A 85 2.49 -3.39 11.43
CA LEU A 85 2.60 -4.83 11.14
C LEU A 85 3.79 -5.14 10.22
N LEU A 86 4.02 -4.31 9.21
CA LEU A 86 5.15 -4.48 8.29
C LEU A 86 6.49 -4.18 8.98
N GLU A 87 6.56 -3.14 9.82
CA GLU A 87 7.74 -2.79 10.63
C GLU A 87 8.06 -3.89 11.66
N THR A 88 7.05 -4.40 12.38
CA THR A 88 7.25 -5.44 13.39
C THR A 88 7.74 -6.77 12.80
N ASN A 89 7.41 -7.02 11.52
CA ASN A 89 7.87 -8.19 10.77
C ASN A 89 9.12 -7.91 9.90
N ALA A 90 9.64 -6.69 9.91
CA ALA A 90 10.95 -6.44 9.34
C ALA A 90 11.97 -7.22 10.19
N LEU A 91 12.71 -8.14 9.55
CA LEU A 91 13.80 -8.84 10.22
C LEU A 91 14.69 -7.81 10.91
N PRO A 92 15.13 -8.04 12.17
CA PRO A 92 16.06 -7.14 12.82
C PRO A 92 17.25 -6.98 11.87
N ALA A 93 17.67 -5.73 11.62
CA ALA A 93 18.83 -5.45 10.80
C ALA A 93 19.98 -6.32 11.32
N ARG A 94 20.49 -7.23 10.46
CA ARG A 94 21.67 -8.01 10.81
C ARG A 94 22.83 -7.02 10.89
N GLU A 95 23.27 -6.75 12.11
CA GLU A 95 24.51 -6.04 12.44
C GLU A 95 25.73 -6.81 11.94
#